data_AF-A0A5F2G719-F1
#
_entry.id   AF-A0A5F2G719-F1
#
_cell.length_a   1.000
_cell.length_b   1.000
_cell.length_c   1.000
_cell.angle_alpha   90.00
_cell.angle_beta   90.00
_cell.angle_gamma   90.00
#
_symmetry.space_group_name_H-M   'P 1'
#
loop_
_entity.id
_entity.type
_entity.pdbx_description
1 polymer ?
#
loop_
_entity_poly.entity_id
_entity_poly.type
_entity_poly.pdbx_seq_one_letter_code
_entity_poly.pdbx_strand_id
1 'polypeptide(L)'
;MGSIYDWSTTAASNGTADSGINFAEGQAPSTVNDSARQLMGREAEFLKDIGGAVAAGGTGNALTFTANSAFTTLADGRIVAFRAIADNTGAATINVNSLGAKTIRKMVGSGEVDVAAGDIKSGGIFVLRYGTSFNGAAGGWMLQNPVIDLPNLVTLTGTQTLTNKTLSSPTINTPTIATPTMTNGTSSGMTLTTATVTQPTLTLKQSTTPTPTAEGDIQWDTDDDVLAIGGGAATKLFLPIPGSTAAGDVEYYTAAKVLARLAIGIAGQVLQVNAGATAPQWATLPFTKSYDSGNQTITAGGSLTLAHGLGSQPKLILAYLKCVTGEQNYTAGDELLIGGNVQSNNSSIQGGVSIVPDATNLNIRFGSSSGSFIIINKSTGDGGGMTNSNWRFIVRAWA
;
A
#
# COMPACT_ATOMS: atom_id res chain seq x y z
N MET A 1 -32.38 67.09 -42.06
CA MET A 1 -32.03 67.66 -40.74
C MET A 1 -30.59 67.27 -40.46
N GLY A 2 -29.73 68.20 -40.03
CA GLY A 2 -28.35 67.86 -39.64
C GLY A 2 -28.30 67.15 -38.28
N SER A 3 -27.14 66.61 -37.92
CA SER A 3 -26.82 66.09 -36.60
C SER A 3 -25.43 66.56 -36.19
N ILE A 4 -25.11 66.56 -34.89
CA ILE A 4 -23.76 66.89 -34.38
C ILE A 4 -22.65 66.04 -35.03
N TYR A 5 -23.01 64.83 -35.46
CA TYR A 5 -22.09 63.91 -36.12
C TYR A 5 -21.79 64.23 -37.59
N ASP A 6 -22.49 65.20 -38.18
CA ASP A 6 -22.26 65.66 -39.55
C ASP A 6 -21.33 66.89 -39.58
N TRP A 7 -20.94 67.41 -38.41
CA TRP A 7 -20.06 68.55 -38.28
C TRP A 7 -18.59 68.17 -38.53
N SER A 8 -17.84 69.12 -39.08
CA SER A 8 -16.42 69.00 -39.40
C SER A 8 -15.55 69.58 -38.30
N THR A 9 -14.35 69.05 -38.14
CA THR A 9 -13.28 69.69 -37.35
C THR A 9 -12.66 70.89 -38.08
N THR A 10 -12.96 71.06 -39.38
CA THR A 10 -12.58 72.23 -40.16
C THR A 10 -13.65 73.31 -40.04
N ALA A 11 -13.34 74.38 -39.30
CA ALA A 11 -14.31 75.43 -38.96
C ALA A 11 -15.07 76.01 -40.17
N ALA A 12 -14.36 76.27 -41.28
CA ALA A 12 -14.95 76.84 -42.49
C ALA A 12 -16.03 75.95 -43.14
N SER A 13 -16.03 74.64 -42.86
CA SER A 13 -17.02 73.69 -43.40
C SER A 13 -18.31 73.63 -42.58
N ASN A 14 -18.37 74.27 -41.41
CA ASN A 14 -19.51 74.17 -40.50
C ASN A 14 -20.58 75.24 -40.71
N GLY A 15 -20.32 76.26 -41.53
CA GLY A 15 -21.23 77.40 -41.70
C GLY A 15 -22.65 77.02 -42.14
N THR A 16 -22.81 75.91 -42.86
CA THR A 16 -24.09 75.35 -43.34
C THR A 16 -24.22 73.84 -43.12
N ALA A 17 -23.40 73.25 -42.25
CA ALA A 17 -23.39 71.80 -42.00
C ALA A 17 -24.69 71.28 -41.36
N ASP A 18 -25.45 72.17 -40.70
CA ASP A 18 -26.80 71.88 -40.23
C ASP A 18 -27.77 72.90 -40.84
N SER A 19 -28.86 72.43 -41.43
CA SER A 19 -29.92 73.28 -42.00
C SER A 19 -30.53 74.29 -41.00
N GLY A 20 -30.43 74.03 -39.69
CA GLY A 20 -30.89 74.94 -38.64
C GLY A 20 -29.81 75.86 -38.06
N ILE A 21 -28.54 75.73 -38.49
CA ILE A 21 -27.41 76.55 -38.02
C ILE A 21 -26.79 77.23 -39.23
N ASN A 22 -26.80 78.57 -39.23
CA ASN A 22 -26.12 79.37 -40.24
C ASN A 22 -25.06 80.24 -39.57
N PHE A 23 -23.87 79.67 -39.38
CA PHE A 23 -22.69 80.40 -38.90
C PHE A 23 -21.74 80.76 -40.05
N ALA A 24 -22.28 81.06 -41.24
CA ALA A 24 -21.47 81.50 -42.37
C ALA A 24 -20.70 82.79 -42.05
N GLU A 25 -19.52 82.94 -42.66
CA GLU A 25 -18.76 84.18 -42.59
C GLU A 25 -19.58 85.33 -43.18
N GLY A 26 -19.64 86.47 -42.48
CA GLY A 26 -20.46 87.61 -42.89
C GLY A 26 -21.97 87.47 -42.64
N GLN A 27 -22.42 86.50 -41.83
CA GLN A 27 -23.84 86.39 -41.45
C GLN A 27 -24.40 87.69 -40.85
N ALA A 28 -25.69 87.94 -41.09
CA ALA A 28 -26.37 89.09 -40.49
C ALA A 28 -26.38 88.97 -38.96
N PRO A 29 -26.07 90.03 -38.19
CA PRO A 29 -26.06 89.97 -36.73
C PRO A 29 -27.38 89.47 -36.11
N SER A 30 -28.52 89.68 -36.77
CA SER A 30 -29.84 89.23 -36.30
C SER A 30 -30.04 87.72 -36.32
N THR A 31 -29.30 86.96 -37.14
CA THR A 31 -29.48 85.50 -37.28
C THR A 31 -28.61 84.68 -36.31
N VAL A 32 -27.63 85.32 -35.67
CA VAL A 32 -26.66 84.64 -34.77
C VAL A 32 -27.38 83.94 -33.62
N ASN A 33 -28.41 84.57 -33.04
CA ASN A 33 -29.15 84.04 -31.91
C ASN A 33 -29.86 82.71 -32.24
N ASP A 34 -30.46 82.61 -33.44
CA ASP A 34 -31.17 81.38 -33.84
C ASP A 34 -30.19 80.23 -34.06
N SER A 35 -29.06 80.50 -34.73
CA SER A 35 -27.97 79.54 -34.90
C SER A 35 -27.42 79.05 -33.55
N ALA A 36 -27.22 79.96 -32.58
CA ALA A 36 -26.73 79.61 -31.25
C ALA A 36 -27.72 78.76 -30.45
N ARG A 37 -29.02 79.08 -30.50
CA ARG A 37 -30.05 78.25 -29.86
C ARG A 37 -30.12 76.85 -30.46
N GLN A 38 -29.95 76.74 -31.78
CA GLN A 38 -29.92 75.44 -32.43
C GLN A 38 -28.66 74.64 -32.08
N LEU A 39 -27.50 75.28 -31.96
CA LEU A 39 -26.26 74.66 -31.46
C LEU A 39 -26.49 74.03 -30.07
N MET A 40 -27.05 74.80 -29.13
CA MET A 40 -27.40 74.30 -27.79
C MET A 40 -28.36 73.09 -27.85
N GLY A 41 -29.29 73.08 -28.81
CA GLY A 41 -30.18 71.95 -29.07
C GLY A 41 -29.42 70.68 -29.47
N ARG A 42 -28.45 70.78 -30.38
CA ARG A 42 -27.62 69.64 -30.81
C ARG A 42 -26.72 69.09 -29.72
N GLU A 43 -26.16 69.97 -28.90
CA GLU A 43 -25.40 69.56 -27.72
C GLU A 43 -26.28 68.80 -26.72
N ALA A 44 -27.52 69.27 -26.49
CA ALA A 44 -28.47 68.59 -25.62
C ALA A 44 -28.94 67.24 -26.21
N GLU A 45 -29.12 67.12 -27.53
CA GLU A 45 -29.39 65.85 -28.21
C GLU A 45 -28.25 64.84 -27.97
N PHE A 46 -27.00 65.27 -28.21
CA PHE A 46 -25.83 64.43 -27.98
C PHE A 46 -25.72 63.98 -26.52
N LEU A 47 -25.91 64.90 -25.58
CA LEU A 47 -25.89 64.60 -24.15
C LEU A 47 -26.95 63.55 -23.78
N LYS A 48 -28.16 63.65 -24.34
CA LYS A 48 -29.23 62.67 -24.13
C LYS A 48 -28.89 61.31 -24.73
N ASP A 49 -28.23 61.30 -25.89
CA ASP A 49 -27.83 60.05 -26.55
C ASP A 49 -26.77 59.29 -25.78
N ILE A 50 -25.82 59.98 -25.15
CA ILE A 50 -24.78 59.31 -24.34
C ILE A 50 -25.16 59.13 -22.87
N GLY A 51 -26.25 59.77 -22.43
CA GLY A 51 -26.68 59.79 -21.02
C GLY A 51 -27.46 58.57 -20.54
N GLY A 52 -27.94 57.71 -21.45
CA GLY A 52 -28.59 56.44 -21.07
C GLY A 52 -29.97 56.57 -20.41
N ALA A 53 -30.63 57.72 -20.55
CA ALA A 53 -31.95 57.98 -19.96
C ALA A 53 -33.10 57.28 -20.71
N VAL A 54 -32.90 56.98 -21.99
CA VAL A 54 -33.93 56.38 -22.86
C VAL A 54 -33.88 54.86 -22.77
N ALA A 55 -35.01 54.24 -22.50
CA ALA A 55 -35.16 52.78 -22.54
C ALA A 55 -35.20 52.29 -23.99
N ALA A 56 -34.47 51.21 -24.29
CA ALA A 56 -34.62 50.51 -25.57
C ALA A 56 -35.99 49.82 -25.66
N GLY A 57 -36.49 49.64 -26.88
CA GLY A 57 -37.65 48.79 -27.16
C GLY A 57 -37.25 47.37 -27.59
N GLY A 58 -38.23 46.57 -28.00
CA GLY A 58 -38.01 45.22 -28.55
C GLY A 58 -37.89 44.12 -27.48
N THR A 59 -36.95 43.20 -27.70
CA THR A 59 -36.66 42.07 -26.79
C THR A 59 -35.19 42.06 -26.39
N GLY A 60 -34.80 41.22 -25.42
CA GLY A 60 -33.41 41.12 -24.96
C GLY A 60 -32.37 40.80 -26.05
N ASN A 61 -32.77 40.14 -27.15
CA ASN A 61 -31.87 39.77 -28.26
C ASN A 61 -32.15 40.55 -29.55
N ALA A 62 -33.20 41.36 -29.60
CA ALA A 62 -33.56 42.18 -30.75
C ALA A 62 -34.09 43.53 -30.26
N LEU A 63 -33.15 44.43 -29.97
CA LEU A 63 -33.41 45.74 -29.39
C LEU A 63 -33.74 46.76 -30.49
N THR A 64 -34.55 47.75 -30.14
CA THR A 64 -34.77 48.93 -30.95
C THR A 64 -34.44 50.18 -30.14
N PHE A 65 -33.85 51.19 -30.78
CA PHE A 65 -33.51 52.43 -30.09
C PHE A 65 -33.66 53.62 -31.04
N THR A 66 -34.34 54.65 -30.58
CA THR A 66 -34.43 55.93 -31.29
C THR A 66 -33.54 56.92 -30.56
N ALA A 67 -32.42 57.27 -31.18
CA ALA A 67 -31.55 58.32 -30.71
C ALA A 67 -32.26 59.69 -30.86
N ASN A 68 -31.90 60.63 -30.00
CA ASN A 68 -32.28 62.03 -30.11
C ASN A 68 -31.57 62.69 -31.30
N SER A 69 -30.32 62.29 -31.58
CA SER A 69 -29.62 62.69 -32.79
C SER A 69 -30.24 62.03 -34.03
N ALA A 70 -30.70 62.85 -34.97
CA ALA A 70 -31.39 62.42 -36.19
C ALA A 70 -30.44 61.94 -37.31
N PHE A 71 -29.36 61.22 -36.98
CA PHE A 71 -28.47 60.67 -38.01
C PHE A 71 -29.19 59.62 -38.86
N THR A 72 -28.88 59.62 -40.16
CA THR A 72 -29.54 58.79 -41.18
C THR A 72 -28.65 57.68 -41.73
N THR A 73 -27.39 57.61 -41.30
CA THR A 73 -26.44 56.57 -41.70
C THR A 73 -25.69 56.03 -40.48
N LEU A 74 -25.32 54.75 -40.54
CA LEU A 74 -24.41 54.14 -39.57
C LEU A 74 -22.97 54.28 -40.08
N ALA A 75 -22.18 55.05 -39.36
CA ALA A 75 -20.78 55.35 -39.68
C ALA A 75 -19.93 55.27 -38.41
N ASP A 76 -18.61 55.18 -38.56
CA ASP A 76 -17.70 55.16 -37.42
C ASP A 76 -17.87 56.40 -36.54
N GLY A 77 -17.76 56.22 -35.23
CA GLY A 77 -17.84 57.32 -34.25
C GLY A 77 -19.25 57.61 -33.73
N ARG A 78 -20.31 56.95 -34.21
CA ARG A 78 -21.64 57.05 -33.60
C ARG A 78 -21.64 56.40 -32.21
N ILE A 79 -22.17 57.09 -31.22
CA ILE A 79 -22.28 56.60 -29.84
C ILE A 79 -23.71 56.77 -29.34
N VAL A 80 -24.24 55.73 -28.72
CA VAL A 80 -25.54 55.76 -28.05
C VAL A 80 -25.45 55.01 -26.73
N ALA A 81 -26.18 55.47 -25.74
CA ALA A 81 -26.37 54.83 -24.47
C ALA A 81 -27.87 54.60 -24.26
N PHE A 82 -28.22 53.38 -23.87
CA PHE A 82 -29.61 52.99 -23.67
C PHE A 82 -29.77 52.27 -22.34
N ARG A 83 -30.99 52.31 -21.78
CA ARG A 83 -31.40 51.44 -20.68
C ARG A 83 -32.01 50.17 -21.24
N ALA A 84 -31.43 49.02 -20.91
CA ALA A 84 -31.96 47.73 -21.34
C ALA A 84 -33.29 47.42 -20.65
N ILE A 85 -34.23 46.83 -21.38
CA ILE A 85 -35.55 46.42 -20.87
C ILE A 85 -35.64 44.94 -20.50
N ALA A 86 -34.74 44.13 -21.02
CA ALA A 86 -34.71 42.69 -20.80
C ALA A 86 -33.27 42.20 -20.81
N ASP A 87 -33.07 41.05 -20.17
CA ASP A 87 -31.80 40.33 -20.23
C ASP A 87 -31.63 39.74 -21.64
N ASN A 88 -30.42 39.82 -22.18
CA ASN A 88 -30.11 39.04 -23.37
C ASN A 88 -29.87 37.57 -22.97
N THR A 89 -30.37 36.64 -23.78
CA THR A 89 -30.22 35.18 -23.58
C THR A 89 -29.23 34.55 -24.55
N GLY A 90 -28.57 35.37 -25.38
CA GLY A 90 -27.58 34.97 -26.37
C GLY A 90 -27.14 36.18 -27.18
N ALA A 91 -26.71 35.96 -28.43
CA ALA A 91 -26.37 37.04 -29.36
C ALA A 91 -27.55 38.01 -29.51
N ALA A 92 -27.24 39.31 -29.50
CA ALA A 92 -28.24 40.37 -29.57
C ALA A 92 -27.97 41.32 -30.74
N THR A 93 -29.02 41.92 -31.26
CA THR A 93 -28.97 42.98 -32.28
C THR A 93 -29.64 44.24 -31.75
N ILE A 94 -29.29 45.39 -32.34
CA ILE A 94 -29.99 46.64 -32.11
C ILE A 94 -30.25 47.36 -33.44
N ASN A 95 -31.48 47.82 -33.63
CA ASN A 95 -31.84 48.71 -34.74
C ASN A 95 -31.95 50.15 -34.22
N VAL A 96 -30.94 50.96 -34.54
CA VAL A 96 -30.88 52.37 -34.12
C VAL A 96 -31.43 53.26 -35.22
N ASN A 97 -32.36 54.15 -34.89
CA ASN A 97 -33.01 55.10 -35.82
C ASN A 97 -33.68 54.42 -37.04
N SER A 98 -34.07 53.14 -36.92
CA SER A 98 -34.60 52.34 -38.03
C SER A 98 -33.63 52.20 -39.22
N LEU A 99 -32.31 52.31 -39.00
CA LEU A 99 -31.27 52.22 -40.05
C LEU A 99 -30.83 50.79 -40.38
N GLY A 100 -31.51 49.80 -39.81
CA GLY A 100 -31.21 48.38 -39.96
C GLY A 100 -30.62 47.79 -38.69
N ALA A 101 -31.06 46.59 -38.32
CA ALA A 101 -30.54 45.89 -37.16
C ALA A 101 -29.09 45.47 -37.39
N LYS A 102 -28.22 45.80 -36.45
CA LYS A 102 -26.80 45.39 -36.43
C LYS A 102 -26.50 44.62 -35.16
N THR A 103 -25.55 43.70 -35.24
CA THR A 103 -25.12 42.87 -34.10
C THR A 103 -24.49 43.72 -33.01
N ILE A 104 -24.78 43.40 -31.75
CA ILE A 104 -24.08 43.93 -30.60
C ILE A 104 -22.92 42.99 -30.28
N ARG A 105 -21.73 43.57 -30.22
CA ARG A 105 -20.45 42.88 -30.10
C ARG A 105 -19.78 43.31 -28.80
N LYS A 106 -18.91 42.47 -28.25
CA LYS A 106 -18.06 42.82 -27.11
C LYS A 106 -16.62 42.38 -27.37
N MET A 107 -15.69 43.01 -26.66
CA MET A 107 -14.29 42.56 -26.62
C MET A 107 -14.09 41.56 -25.49
N VAL A 108 -13.43 40.44 -25.81
CA VAL A 108 -12.90 39.47 -24.83
C VAL A 108 -11.42 39.22 -25.13
N GLY A 109 -10.75 38.40 -24.32
CA GLY A 109 -9.31 38.10 -24.50
C GLY A 109 -8.95 37.53 -25.87
N SER A 110 -9.88 36.82 -26.53
CA SER A 110 -9.69 36.27 -27.89
C SER A 110 -10.10 37.22 -29.03
N GLY A 111 -10.49 38.46 -28.72
CA GLY A 111 -10.94 39.46 -29.70
C GLY A 111 -12.44 39.77 -29.63
N GLU A 112 -12.99 40.27 -30.73
CA GLU A 112 -14.39 40.65 -30.83
C GLU A 112 -15.31 39.44 -31.02
N VAL A 113 -16.33 39.31 -30.17
CA VAL A 113 -17.36 38.26 -30.24
C VAL A 113 -18.76 38.86 -30.10
N ASP A 114 -19.79 38.09 -30.44
CA ASP A 114 -21.17 38.45 -30.06
C ASP A 114 -21.33 38.52 -28.55
N VAL A 115 -22.27 39.35 -28.09
CA VAL A 115 -22.69 39.29 -26.68
C VAL A 115 -23.25 37.90 -26.35
N ALA A 116 -22.83 37.36 -25.22
CA ALA A 116 -23.32 36.13 -24.62
C ALA A 116 -24.45 36.44 -23.64
N ALA A 117 -25.25 35.42 -23.30
CA ALA A 117 -26.34 35.54 -22.34
C ALA A 117 -25.90 36.25 -21.05
N GLY A 118 -26.65 37.27 -20.64
CA GLY A 118 -26.39 38.03 -19.41
C GLY A 118 -25.38 39.18 -19.53
N ASP A 119 -24.72 39.39 -20.68
CA ASP A 119 -23.86 40.57 -20.91
C ASP A 119 -24.64 41.89 -20.85
N ILE A 120 -25.93 41.85 -21.17
CA ILE A 120 -26.90 42.94 -21.07
C ILE A 120 -27.99 42.49 -20.11
N LYS A 121 -28.20 43.26 -19.04
CA LYS A 121 -29.19 42.99 -18.00
C LYS A 121 -30.26 44.07 -17.96
N SER A 122 -31.51 43.67 -17.77
CA SER A 122 -32.63 44.61 -17.62
C SER A 122 -32.34 45.66 -16.55
N GLY A 123 -32.68 46.91 -16.85
CA GLY A 123 -32.42 48.07 -15.99
C GLY A 123 -31.00 48.64 -16.08
N GLY A 124 -30.04 47.89 -16.64
CA GLY A 124 -28.67 48.36 -16.85
C GLY A 124 -28.58 49.45 -17.92
N ILE A 125 -27.62 50.37 -17.75
CA ILE A 125 -27.27 51.39 -18.75
C ILE A 125 -26.05 50.91 -19.53
N PHE A 126 -26.18 50.82 -20.84
CA PHE A 126 -25.15 50.28 -21.72
C PHE A 126 -24.78 51.28 -22.81
N VAL A 127 -23.48 51.41 -23.05
CA VAL A 127 -22.91 52.30 -24.06
C VAL A 127 -22.49 51.47 -25.26
N LEU A 128 -22.97 51.87 -26.43
CA LEU A 128 -22.64 51.27 -27.72
C LEU A 128 -21.88 52.27 -28.57
N ARG A 129 -20.83 51.80 -29.25
CA ARG A 129 -20.12 52.54 -30.29
C ARG A 129 -20.20 51.79 -31.61
N TYR A 130 -20.65 52.47 -32.67
CA TYR A 130 -20.69 51.85 -33.98
C TYR A 130 -19.28 51.80 -34.59
N GLY A 131 -18.99 50.67 -35.23
CA GLY A 131 -17.79 50.48 -36.04
C GLY A 131 -18.12 49.69 -37.31
N THR A 132 -17.65 50.15 -38.46
CA THR A 132 -17.80 49.53 -39.77
C THR A 132 -16.97 48.26 -39.91
N SER A 133 -15.82 48.19 -39.23
CA SER A 133 -14.91 47.05 -39.23
C SER A 133 -15.40 45.85 -38.40
N PHE A 134 -16.33 46.08 -37.48
CA PHE A 134 -16.87 45.04 -36.60
C PHE A 134 -17.72 44.02 -37.37
N ASN A 135 -17.89 42.84 -36.76
CA ASN A 135 -18.61 41.71 -37.36
C ASN A 135 -18.09 41.36 -38.77
N GLY A 136 -16.78 41.22 -38.92
CA GLY A 136 -16.16 40.89 -40.21
C GLY A 136 -16.37 41.95 -41.29
N ALA A 137 -16.26 43.24 -40.92
CA ALA A 137 -16.54 44.39 -41.78
C ALA A 137 -18.02 44.54 -42.26
N ALA A 138 -18.97 43.81 -41.65
CA ALA A 138 -20.40 44.01 -41.91
C ALA A 138 -20.99 45.21 -41.14
N GLY A 139 -20.22 45.81 -40.23
CA GLY A 139 -20.64 46.85 -39.30
C GLY A 139 -21.37 46.29 -38.09
N GLY A 140 -21.07 46.83 -36.91
CA GLY A 140 -21.63 46.38 -35.63
C GLY A 140 -21.56 47.43 -34.54
N TRP A 141 -22.25 47.16 -33.44
CA TRP A 141 -22.23 48.00 -32.24
C TRP A 141 -21.38 47.36 -31.15
N MET A 142 -20.27 48.00 -30.78
CA MET A 142 -19.43 47.54 -29.68
C MET A 142 -20.00 47.99 -28.34
N LEU A 143 -20.37 47.03 -27.51
CA LEU A 143 -20.74 47.20 -26.11
C LEU A 143 -19.49 47.51 -25.27
N GLN A 144 -19.47 48.70 -24.67
CA GLN A 144 -18.30 49.18 -23.92
C GLN A 144 -18.26 48.66 -22.48
N ASN A 145 -19.42 48.31 -21.92
CA ASN A 145 -19.58 47.97 -20.51
C ASN A 145 -20.48 46.73 -20.32
N PRO A 146 -20.10 45.56 -20.84
CA PRO A 146 -20.84 44.33 -20.57
C PRO A 146 -20.87 44.04 -19.06
N VAL A 147 -21.94 43.38 -18.60
CA VAL A 147 -22.04 42.91 -17.21
C VAL A 147 -20.94 41.89 -16.94
N ILE A 148 -20.28 42.02 -15.78
CA ILE A 148 -19.29 41.08 -15.28
C ILE A 148 -19.90 40.33 -14.09
N ASP A 149 -19.91 39.00 -14.15
CA ASP A 149 -20.33 38.14 -13.04
C ASP A 149 -19.15 37.85 -12.09
N LEU A 150 -18.77 38.86 -11.29
CA LEU A 150 -17.63 38.79 -10.36
C LEU A 150 -17.63 37.57 -9.41
N PRO A 151 -18.74 37.15 -8.77
CA PRO A 151 -18.69 36.04 -7.79
C PRO A 151 -18.34 34.68 -8.40
N ASN A 152 -18.43 34.53 -9.73
CA ASN A 152 -18.10 33.30 -10.42
C ASN A 152 -16.71 33.31 -11.10
N LEU A 153 -15.90 34.35 -10.87
CA LEU A 153 -14.56 34.46 -11.43
C LEU A 153 -13.50 33.87 -10.49
N VAL A 154 -12.64 33.01 -11.02
CA VAL A 154 -11.41 32.58 -10.34
C VAL A 154 -10.33 33.64 -10.61
N THR A 155 -9.85 34.32 -9.57
CA THR A 155 -8.81 35.36 -9.68
C THR A 155 -7.40 34.77 -9.58
N LEU A 156 -6.40 35.49 -10.10
CA LEU A 156 -4.97 35.09 -10.00
C LEU A 156 -4.42 35.22 -8.57
N THR A 157 -5.05 36.05 -7.75
CA THR A 157 -4.65 36.35 -6.38
C THR A 157 -5.85 36.28 -5.45
N GLY A 158 -5.62 35.91 -4.20
CA GLY A 158 -6.68 35.77 -3.20
C GLY A 158 -7.17 34.34 -3.01
N THR A 159 -7.88 34.12 -1.90
CA THR A 159 -8.47 32.82 -1.57
C THR A 159 -9.71 32.60 -2.40
N GLN A 160 -9.73 31.53 -3.20
CA GLN A 160 -10.89 31.13 -4.00
C GLN A 160 -11.61 29.96 -3.33
N THR A 161 -12.94 30.04 -3.25
CA THR A 161 -13.79 28.92 -2.81
C THR A 161 -14.42 28.26 -4.02
N LEU A 162 -14.07 27.01 -4.29
CA LEU A 162 -14.55 26.22 -5.43
C LEU A 162 -15.52 25.15 -4.95
N THR A 163 -16.80 25.49 -4.83
CA THR A 163 -17.84 24.53 -4.40
C THR A 163 -18.34 23.70 -5.58
N ASN A 164 -18.30 22.37 -5.43
CA ASN A 164 -18.80 21.39 -6.43
C ASN A 164 -18.19 21.59 -7.83
N LYS A 165 -16.90 21.93 -7.92
CA LYS A 165 -16.18 22.08 -9.18
C LYS A 165 -15.25 20.88 -9.41
N THR A 166 -15.17 20.42 -10.66
CA THR A 166 -14.16 19.46 -11.10
C THR A 166 -12.91 20.21 -11.53
N LEU A 167 -11.76 19.87 -10.97
CA LEU A 167 -10.46 20.34 -11.43
C LEU A 167 -9.83 19.23 -12.27
N SER A 168 -9.63 19.45 -13.56
CA SER A 168 -8.96 18.49 -14.46
C SER A 168 -7.47 18.79 -14.49
N SER A 169 -6.66 17.86 -13.97
CA SER A 169 -5.19 17.96 -13.91
C SER A 169 -4.63 19.21 -13.20
N PRO A 170 -5.16 19.63 -12.03
CA PRO A 170 -4.58 20.74 -11.29
C PRO A 170 -3.21 20.35 -10.71
N THR A 171 -2.22 21.24 -10.82
CA THR A 171 -1.00 21.14 -10.01
C THR A 171 -1.24 21.87 -8.69
N ILE A 172 -1.26 21.13 -7.56
CA ILE A 172 -1.39 21.70 -6.22
C ILE A 172 -0.15 21.32 -5.42
N ASN A 173 0.77 22.26 -5.22
CA ASN A 173 2.10 21.97 -4.68
C ASN A 173 2.13 21.71 -3.17
N THR A 174 1.19 22.30 -2.40
CA THR A 174 1.17 22.22 -0.93
C THR A 174 -0.27 22.18 -0.38
N PRO A 175 -1.07 21.16 -0.71
CA PRO A 175 -2.44 21.08 -0.22
C PRO A 175 -2.44 20.77 1.30
N THR A 176 -3.21 21.54 2.06
CA THR A 176 -3.65 21.13 3.41
C THR A 176 -5.08 20.61 3.28
N ILE A 177 -5.28 19.30 3.52
CA ILE A 177 -6.59 18.65 3.42
C ILE A 177 -7.00 18.17 4.81
N ALA A 178 -8.06 18.74 5.39
CA ALA A 178 -8.47 18.42 6.76
C ALA A 178 -9.08 17.01 6.89
N THR A 179 -9.83 16.56 5.87
CA THR A 179 -10.50 15.25 5.83
C THR A 179 -10.29 14.61 4.45
N PRO A 180 -9.08 14.13 4.13
CA PRO A 180 -8.80 13.59 2.81
C PRO A 180 -9.57 12.27 2.60
N THR A 181 -10.34 12.21 1.53
CA THR A 181 -10.82 10.95 0.96
C THR A 181 -10.14 10.77 -0.40
N MET A 182 -9.21 9.82 -0.49
CA MET A 182 -8.61 9.41 -1.76
C MET A 182 -9.32 8.16 -2.27
N THR A 183 -9.94 8.27 -3.44
CA THR A 183 -10.50 7.10 -4.15
C THR A 183 -9.62 6.87 -5.38
N ASN A 184 -9.05 5.66 -5.50
CA ASN A 184 -8.17 5.27 -6.61
C ASN A 184 -6.94 6.17 -6.80
N GLY A 185 -6.39 6.72 -5.72
CA GLY A 185 -5.21 7.59 -5.77
C GLY A 185 -3.92 6.85 -5.41
N THR A 186 -2.81 7.21 -6.07
CA THR A 186 -1.46 6.80 -5.69
C THR A 186 -0.83 7.87 -4.80
N SER A 187 -0.27 7.45 -3.68
CA SER A 187 0.43 8.32 -2.73
C SER A 187 1.87 7.85 -2.57
N SER A 188 2.83 8.77 -2.62
CA SER A 188 4.26 8.48 -2.42
C SER A 188 4.78 9.20 -1.18
N GLY A 189 5.58 8.51 -0.35
CA GLY A 189 6.22 9.10 0.83
C GLY A 189 5.26 9.49 1.97
N MET A 190 4.18 8.75 2.19
CA MET A 190 3.24 9.03 3.27
C MET A 190 3.84 8.75 4.65
N THR A 191 3.65 9.68 5.59
CA THR A 191 3.87 9.45 7.03
C THR A 191 2.51 9.40 7.73
N LEU A 192 2.22 8.28 8.39
CA LEU A 192 0.97 8.07 9.10
C LEU A 192 1.17 8.27 10.61
N THR A 193 0.83 9.45 11.12
CA THR A 193 1.00 9.80 12.55
C THR A 193 -0.35 9.69 13.27
N THR A 194 -0.45 8.86 14.32
CA THR A 194 -1.66 8.69 15.15
C THR A 194 -2.93 8.21 14.41
N ALA A 195 -2.84 7.81 13.15
CA ALA A 195 -4.02 7.38 12.40
C ALA A 195 -4.40 5.93 12.71
N THR A 196 -5.70 5.64 12.65
CA THR A 196 -6.24 4.27 12.68
C THR A 196 -6.59 3.85 11.25
N VAL A 197 -6.00 2.75 10.77
CA VAL A 197 -6.39 2.14 9.49
C VAL A 197 -7.46 1.09 9.78
N THR A 198 -8.70 1.34 9.35
CA THR A 198 -9.83 0.42 9.56
C THR A 198 -10.03 -0.46 8.33
N GLN A 199 -10.18 -1.77 8.54
CA GLN A 199 -10.31 -2.78 7.47
C GLN A 199 -9.24 -2.67 6.35
N PRO A 200 -7.94 -2.61 6.68
CA PRO A 200 -6.89 -2.56 5.66
C PRO A 200 -6.91 -3.82 4.80
N THR A 201 -6.87 -3.65 3.48
CA THR A 201 -6.28 -4.64 2.58
C THR A 201 -4.90 -4.13 2.20
N LEU A 202 -3.84 -4.80 2.65
CA LEU A 202 -2.45 -4.44 2.33
C LEU A 202 -1.96 -5.35 1.20
N THR A 203 -1.62 -4.76 0.06
CA THR A 203 -0.88 -5.45 -1.00
C THR A 203 0.56 -4.95 -0.98
N LEU A 204 1.49 -5.87 -0.78
CA LEU A 204 2.92 -5.58 -0.80
C LEU A 204 3.46 -5.64 -2.25
N LYS A 205 4.69 -5.17 -2.45
CA LYS A 205 5.40 -5.40 -3.71
C LYS A 205 5.49 -6.90 -3.95
N GLN A 206 5.02 -7.39 -5.10
CA GLN A 206 5.00 -8.81 -5.42
C GLN A 206 6.15 -9.16 -6.35
N SER A 207 6.73 -10.35 -6.16
CA SER A 207 7.76 -10.92 -7.02
C SER A 207 7.68 -12.45 -6.95
N THR A 208 8.04 -13.14 -8.02
CA THR A 208 8.24 -14.61 -8.02
C THR A 208 9.66 -14.99 -7.57
N THR A 209 10.55 -14.01 -7.41
CA THR A 209 11.92 -14.21 -6.91
C THR A 209 12.37 -12.97 -6.13
N PRO A 210 11.77 -12.66 -4.98
CA PRO A 210 12.09 -11.47 -4.22
C PRO A 210 13.49 -11.55 -3.62
N THR A 211 14.33 -10.56 -3.92
CA THR A 211 15.67 -10.39 -3.33
C THR A 211 15.87 -8.99 -2.76
N PRO A 212 14.97 -8.48 -1.89
CA PRO A 212 15.17 -7.17 -1.26
C PRO A 212 16.42 -7.19 -0.38
N THR A 213 17.28 -6.19 -0.53
CA THR A 213 18.46 -5.98 0.31
C THR A 213 18.39 -4.69 1.12
N ALA A 214 17.72 -3.66 0.60
CA ALA A 214 17.50 -2.39 1.29
C ALA A 214 16.61 -2.59 2.52
N GLU A 215 17.00 -1.96 3.64
CA GLU A 215 16.20 -2.01 4.86
C GLU A 215 14.80 -1.41 4.64
N GLY A 216 13.76 -2.13 5.07
CA GLY A 216 12.36 -1.72 4.91
C GLY A 216 11.73 -2.07 3.55
N ASP A 217 12.49 -2.60 2.58
CA ASP A 217 11.90 -3.19 1.37
C ASP A 217 11.31 -4.57 1.73
N ILE A 218 9.98 -4.67 1.65
CA ILE A 218 9.22 -5.87 1.96
C ILE A 218 8.49 -6.31 0.70
N GLN A 219 8.71 -7.57 0.32
CA GLN A 219 8.14 -8.16 -0.89
C GLN A 219 7.42 -9.47 -0.55
N TRP A 220 6.25 -9.68 -1.15
CA TRP A 220 5.54 -10.94 -1.13
C TRP A 220 6.08 -11.86 -2.23
N ASP A 221 6.46 -13.07 -1.84
CA ASP A 221 6.90 -14.11 -2.75
C ASP A 221 5.68 -14.88 -3.29
N THR A 222 5.35 -14.66 -4.56
CA THR A 222 4.06 -15.12 -5.11
C THR A 222 4.02 -16.61 -5.42
N ASP A 223 5.15 -17.29 -5.49
CA ASP A 223 5.24 -18.74 -5.74
C ASP A 223 5.48 -19.54 -4.45
N ASP A 224 6.28 -19.02 -3.53
CA ASP A 224 6.64 -19.69 -2.27
C ASP A 224 5.74 -19.32 -1.07
N ASP A 225 4.84 -18.33 -1.22
CA ASP A 225 3.95 -17.82 -0.17
C ASP A 225 4.70 -17.32 1.09
N VAL A 226 5.88 -16.74 0.89
CA VAL A 226 6.73 -16.19 1.96
C VAL A 226 6.85 -14.68 1.90
N LEU A 227 7.22 -14.08 3.03
CA LEU A 227 7.58 -12.67 3.09
C LEU A 227 9.10 -12.52 3.04
N ALA A 228 9.59 -11.75 2.06
CA ALA A 228 11.00 -11.40 1.92
C ALA A 228 11.24 -9.96 2.38
N ILE A 229 12.23 -9.75 3.24
CA ILE A 229 12.53 -8.45 3.85
C ILE A 229 14.01 -8.13 3.69
N GLY A 230 14.32 -6.96 3.14
CA GLY A 230 15.69 -6.47 3.11
C GLY A 230 16.17 -6.02 4.49
N GLY A 231 17.35 -6.50 4.89
CA GLY A 231 17.98 -6.20 6.19
C GLY A 231 19.21 -5.29 6.08
N GLY A 232 19.34 -4.50 5.02
CA GLY A 232 20.48 -3.61 4.75
C GLY A 232 21.66 -4.27 4.03
N ALA A 233 21.85 -5.59 4.18
CA ALA A 233 22.94 -6.34 3.53
C ALA A 233 22.48 -7.58 2.76
N ALA A 234 21.35 -8.18 3.17
CA ALA A 234 20.81 -9.40 2.59
C ALA A 234 19.30 -9.48 2.77
N THR A 235 18.68 -10.45 2.11
CA THR A 235 17.27 -10.79 2.28
C THR A 235 17.09 -11.71 3.50
N LYS A 236 16.10 -11.40 4.33
CA LYS A 236 15.57 -12.26 5.39
C LYS A 236 14.21 -12.80 4.95
N LEU A 237 13.92 -14.04 5.26
CA LEU A 237 12.67 -14.70 4.90
C LEU A 237 11.88 -15.02 6.16
N PHE A 238 10.58 -14.73 6.11
CA PHE A 238 9.60 -15.17 7.11
C PHE A 238 8.75 -16.24 6.44
N LEU A 239 9.01 -17.48 6.81
CA LEU A 239 8.31 -18.63 6.27
C LEU A 239 7.02 -18.87 7.06
N PRO A 240 5.94 -19.32 6.41
CA PRO A 240 4.75 -19.77 7.10
C PRO A 240 5.07 -21.05 7.88
N ILE A 241 4.62 -21.10 9.14
CA ILE A 241 4.59 -22.35 9.90
C ILE A 241 3.46 -23.24 9.36
N PRO A 242 3.64 -24.58 9.31
CA PRO A 242 2.57 -25.47 8.95
C PRO A 242 1.33 -25.27 9.84
N GLY A 243 0.14 -25.11 9.27
CA GLY A 243 -1.09 -24.85 10.03
C GLY A 243 -1.51 -25.95 11.02
N SER A 244 -0.83 -27.09 11.01
CA SER A 244 -1.06 -28.20 11.93
C SER A 244 -0.02 -28.29 13.06
N THR A 245 0.94 -27.36 13.16
CA THR A 245 1.95 -27.33 14.23
C THR A 245 1.30 -27.39 15.61
N ALA A 246 1.84 -28.25 16.47
CA ALA A 246 1.42 -28.47 17.85
C ALA A 246 2.58 -28.34 18.84
N ALA A 247 2.27 -28.23 20.13
CA ALA A 247 3.28 -28.11 21.18
C ALA A 247 4.22 -29.33 21.21
N GLY A 248 5.53 -29.07 21.18
CA GLY A 248 6.58 -30.09 21.20
C GLY A 248 6.94 -30.70 19.85
N ASP A 249 6.32 -30.23 18.76
CA ASP A 249 6.73 -30.61 17.41
C ASP A 249 8.15 -30.12 17.08
N VAL A 250 8.81 -30.87 16.19
CA VAL A 250 10.05 -30.46 15.55
C VAL A 250 9.73 -29.99 14.13
N GLU A 251 9.99 -28.71 13.84
CA GLU A 251 9.89 -28.16 12.49
C GLU A 251 11.21 -28.35 11.75
N TYR A 252 11.13 -28.76 10.50
CA TYR A 252 12.30 -28.98 9.65
C TYR A 252 12.02 -28.58 8.21
N TYR A 253 13.08 -28.33 7.44
CA TYR A 253 12.98 -27.95 6.03
C TYR A 253 12.90 -29.19 5.13
N THR A 254 11.94 -29.20 4.20
CA THR A 254 11.84 -30.24 3.15
C THR A 254 12.35 -29.77 1.79
N ALA A 255 12.41 -28.45 1.59
CA ALA A 255 12.97 -27.79 0.41
C ALA A 255 13.41 -26.36 0.80
N ALA A 256 13.93 -25.59 -0.16
CA ALA A 256 14.10 -24.16 0.04
C ALA A 256 12.75 -23.52 0.37
N LYS A 257 12.68 -22.73 1.45
CA LYS A 257 11.49 -21.96 1.86
C LYS A 257 10.25 -22.79 2.28
N VAL A 258 10.36 -24.12 2.33
CA VAL A 258 9.25 -25.01 2.73
C VAL A 258 9.55 -25.71 4.05
N LEU A 259 8.70 -25.48 5.05
CA LEU A 259 8.73 -26.15 6.34
C LEU A 259 7.75 -27.34 6.39
N ALA A 260 8.15 -28.38 7.09
CA ALA A 260 7.30 -29.49 7.50
C ALA A 260 7.43 -29.73 9.00
N ARG A 261 6.43 -30.42 9.56
CA ARG A 261 6.41 -30.80 10.98
C ARG A 261 6.70 -32.28 11.16
N LEU A 262 7.42 -32.60 12.22
CA LEU A 262 7.49 -33.93 12.83
C LEU A 262 6.87 -33.82 14.22
N ALA A 263 5.75 -34.52 14.45
CA ALA A 263 5.04 -34.49 15.74
C ALA A 263 5.98 -34.87 16.90
N ILE A 264 5.72 -34.48 18.15
CA ILE A 264 6.60 -34.74 19.32
C ILE A 264 7.09 -36.19 19.51
N GLY A 265 6.39 -37.18 18.94
CA GLY A 265 6.70 -38.60 19.10
C GLY A 265 6.19 -39.16 20.44
N ILE A 266 6.76 -40.29 20.86
CA ILE A 266 6.46 -40.92 22.17
C ILE A 266 7.74 -41.06 23.01
N ALA A 267 7.56 -41.22 24.32
CA ALA A 267 8.67 -41.36 25.26
C ALA A 267 9.63 -42.51 24.88
N GLY A 268 10.94 -42.24 24.98
CA GLY A 268 11.99 -43.21 24.69
C GLY A 268 12.38 -43.33 23.21
N GLN A 269 11.73 -42.58 22.31
CA GLN A 269 12.19 -42.45 20.93
C GLN A 269 13.36 -41.49 20.81
N VAL A 270 14.20 -41.73 19.82
CA VAL A 270 15.29 -40.84 19.41
C VAL A 270 15.02 -40.29 18.02
N LEU A 271 15.52 -39.08 17.77
CA LEU A 271 15.48 -38.48 16.44
C LEU A 271 16.60 -39.10 15.60
N GLN A 272 16.26 -39.63 14.43
CA GLN A 272 17.23 -40.10 13.44
C GLN A 272 16.83 -39.64 12.04
N VAL A 273 17.75 -39.75 11.09
CA VAL A 273 17.42 -39.58 9.68
C VAL A 273 16.70 -40.85 9.19
N ASN A 274 15.66 -40.69 8.38
CA ASN A 274 14.96 -41.82 7.78
C ASN A 274 15.85 -42.60 6.80
N ALA A 275 15.45 -43.83 6.48
CA ALA A 275 16.25 -44.71 5.62
C ALA A 275 16.53 -44.11 4.22
N GLY A 276 15.66 -43.20 3.75
CA GLY A 276 15.81 -42.50 2.48
C GLY A 276 16.66 -41.23 2.53
N ALA A 277 17.15 -40.81 3.70
CA ALA A 277 17.84 -39.52 3.90
C ALA A 277 17.05 -38.28 3.44
N THR A 278 15.72 -38.35 3.49
CA THR A 278 14.81 -37.28 3.05
C THR A 278 14.15 -36.52 4.19
N ALA A 279 14.12 -37.07 5.40
CA ALA A 279 13.47 -36.45 6.56
C ALA A 279 14.02 -36.97 7.89
N PRO A 280 13.94 -36.17 8.97
CA PRO A 280 14.04 -36.70 10.32
C PRO A 280 12.82 -37.57 10.65
N GLN A 281 13.03 -38.58 11.49
CA GLN A 281 11.98 -39.46 12.00
C GLN A 281 12.25 -39.87 13.45
N TRP A 282 11.20 -40.24 14.16
CA TRP A 282 11.34 -40.90 15.46
C TRP A 282 11.60 -42.39 15.30
N ALA A 283 12.51 -42.91 16.11
CA ALA A 283 12.81 -44.32 16.14
C ALA A 283 12.89 -44.85 17.56
N THR A 284 12.40 -46.07 17.73
CA THR A 284 12.54 -46.83 18.98
C THR A 284 13.87 -47.56 18.95
N LEU A 285 14.72 -47.30 19.95
CA LEU A 285 15.97 -48.03 20.08
C LEU A 285 15.73 -49.48 20.54
N PRO A 286 16.54 -50.45 20.08
CA PRO A 286 16.45 -51.84 20.52
C PRO A 286 16.56 -52.02 22.05
N PHE A 287 17.39 -51.18 22.67
CA PHE A 287 17.57 -51.07 24.13
C PHE A 287 17.40 -49.61 24.56
N THR A 288 16.61 -49.38 25.60
CA THR A 288 16.31 -48.06 26.16
C THR A 288 16.70 -47.94 27.63
N LYS A 289 17.00 -49.06 28.29
CA LYS A 289 17.46 -49.12 29.68
C LYS A 289 18.60 -50.12 29.83
N SER A 290 19.45 -49.88 30.82
CA SER A 290 20.54 -50.79 31.21
C SER A 290 20.60 -50.96 32.73
N TYR A 291 21.16 -52.08 33.16
CA TYR A 291 21.42 -52.42 34.55
C TYR A 291 22.83 -53.01 34.67
N ASP A 292 23.53 -52.65 35.75
CA ASP A 292 24.81 -53.25 36.16
C ASP A 292 24.67 -53.63 37.64
N SER A 293 24.92 -54.89 37.96
CA SER A 293 24.79 -55.38 39.34
C SER A 293 25.87 -54.86 40.29
N GLY A 294 26.95 -54.28 39.77
CA GLY A 294 28.20 -54.15 40.50
C GLY A 294 28.76 -55.53 40.91
N ASN A 295 29.76 -55.51 41.78
CA ASN A 295 30.45 -56.72 42.25
C ASN A 295 29.57 -57.53 43.21
N GLN A 296 29.22 -58.76 42.82
CA GLN A 296 28.46 -59.70 43.63
C GLN A 296 29.36 -60.81 44.19
N THR A 297 29.07 -61.21 45.42
CA THR A 297 29.77 -62.32 46.08
C THR A 297 29.34 -63.66 45.46
N ILE A 298 30.30 -64.52 45.19
CA ILE A 298 30.06 -65.88 44.70
C ILE A 298 30.01 -66.83 45.91
N THR A 299 28.86 -67.43 46.14
CA THR A 299 28.67 -68.47 47.16
C THR A 299 28.32 -69.77 46.45
N ALA A 300 29.17 -70.79 46.59
CA ALA A 300 28.95 -72.10 45.97
C ALA A 300 27.57 -72.66 46.35
N GLY A 301 26.77 -73.02 45.36
CA GLY A 301 25.39 -73.50 45.53
C GLY A 301 24.40 -72.45 46.04
N GLY A 302 24.81 -71.20 46.21
CA GLY A 302 24.00 -70.10 46.72
C GLY A 302 23.01 -69.54 45.69
N SER A 303 21.91 -68.99 46.18
CA SER A 303 21.00 -68.15 45.40
C SER A 303 21.36 -66.67 45.55
N LEU A 304 21.18 -65.92 44.47
CA LEU A 304 21.34 -64.47 44.44
C LEU A 304 20.16 -63.87 43.67
N THR A 305 19.47 -62.89 44.25
CA THR A 305 18.38 -62.16 43.59
C THR A 305 18.80 -60.72 43.40
N LEU A 306 18.83 -60.26 42.16
CA LEU A 306 19.22 -58.91 41.79
C LEU A 306 18.03 -58.16 41.21
N ALA A 307 17.50 -57.18 41.94
CA ALA A 307 16.49 -56.28 41.41
C ALA A 307 17.12 -55.34 40.38
N HIS A 308 16.66 -55.39 39.13
CA HIS A 308 17.29 -54.67 38.01
C HIS A 308 16.56 -53.38 37.60
N GLY A 309 15.32 -53.16 38.05
CA GLY A 309 14.59 -51.90 37.82
C GLY A 309 14.23 -51.60 36.36
N LEU A 310 14.44 -52.54 35.43
CA LEU A 310 14.21 -52.33 33.99
C LEU A 310 12.71 -52.27 33.64
N GLY A 311 11.84 -52.82 34.48
CA GLY A 311 10.38 -52.79 34.33
C GLY A 311 9.83 -53.78 33.30
N SER A 312 10.69 -54.62 32.72
CA SER A 312 10.39 -55.75 31.86
C SER A 312 11.55 -56.75 31.90
N GLN A 313 11.30 -57.98 31.46
CA GLN A 313 12.36 -58.99 31.32
C GLN A 313 13.43 -58.47 30.34
N PRO A 314 14.72 -58.45 30.70
CA PRO A 314 15.77 -57.94 29.83
C PRO A 314 15.90 -58.75 28.54
N LYS A 315 16.18 -58.07 27.42
CA LYS A 315 16.38 -58.69 26.11
C LYS A 315 17.80 -59.21 25.91
N LEU A 316 18.77 -58.61 26.60
CA LEU A 316 20.17 -59.04 26.59
C LEU A 316 20.68 -59.09 28.03
N ILE A 317 21.35 -60.18 28.39
CA ILE A 317 21.99 -60.38 29.69
C ILE A 317 23.39 -60.91 29.42
N LEU A 318 24.39 -60.25 29.99
CA LEU A 318 25.79 -60.66 29.94
C LEU A 318 26.31 -60.82 31.37
N ALA A 319 26.92 -61.96 31.65
CA ALA A 319 27.51 -62.27 32.93
C ALA A 319 29.03 -62.26 32.84
N TYR A 320 29.68 -61.66 33.83
CA TYR A 320 31.12 -61.49 33.90
C TYR A 320 31.66 -62.00 35.24
N LEU A 321 32.89 -62.48 35.23
CA LEU A 321 33.71 -62.70 36.42
C LEU A 321 34.81 -61.65 36.44
N LYS A 322 34.90 -60.88 37.52
CA LYS A 322 35.93 -59.88 37.75
C LYS A 322 36.98 -60.40 38.72
N CYS A 323 38.23 -60.49 38.29
CA CYS A 323 39.34 -60.88 39.14
C CYS A 323 39.59 -59.80 40.21
N VAL A 324 39.70 -60.20 41.47
CA VAL A 324 39.99 -59.36 42.64
C VAL A 324 41.38 -59.68 43.20
N THR A 325 41.77 -60.95 43.16
CA THR A 325 43.08 -61.44 43.56
C THR A 325 43.61 -62.33 42.45
N GLY A 326 44.86 -62.10 42.03
CA GLY A 326 45.41 -62.73 40.82
C GLY A 326 45.32 -64.26 40.86
N GLU A 327 44.77 -64.84 39.78
CA GLU A 327 44.53 -66.28 39.65
C GLU A 327 44.42 -66.64 38.16
N GLN A 328 44.89 -67.83 37.76
CA GLN A 328 44.83 -68.31 36.36
C GLN A 328 45.41 -67.31 35.33
N ASN A 329 46.46 -66.58 35.72
CA ASN A 329 47.11 -65.49 34.97
C ASN A 329 46.24 -64.26 34.67
N TYR A 330 45.08 -64.14 35.33
CA TYR A 330 44.32 -62.90 35.38
C TYR A 330 44.83 -62.02 36.51
N THR A 331 44.85 -60.72 36.27
CA THR A 331 45.22 -59.69 37.25
C THR A 331 43.98 -59.01 37.81
N ALA A 332 44.09 -58.44 39.02
CA ALA A 332 42.98 -57.75 39.64
C ALA A 332 42.41 -56.64 38.72
N GLY A 333 41.10 -56.65 38.52
CA GLY A 333 40.39 -55.76 37.60
C GLY A 333 40.02 -56.39 36.26
N ASP A 334 40.66 -57.48 35.84
CA ASP A 334 40.31 -58.20 34.61
C ASP A 334 38.86 -58.73 34.69
N GLU A 335 38.05 -58.47 33.66
CA GLU A 335 36.69 -58.99 33.52
C GLU A 335 36.64 -60.06 32.41
N LEU A 336 36.18 -61.26 32.78
CA LEU A 336 36.00 -62.40 31.89
C LEU A 336 34.50 -62.61 31.63
N LEU A 337 34.09 -62.56 30.37
CA LEU A 337 32.72 -62.92 29.97
C LEU A 337 32.49 -64.42 30.19
N ILE A 338 31.38 -64.79 30.83
CA ILE A 338 30.99 -66.18 31.06
C ILE A 338 29.61 -66.49 30.50
N GLY A 339 29.41 -67.75 30.11
CA GLY A 339 28.10 -68.26 29.71
C GLY A 339 27.14 -68.39 30.90
N GLY A 340 25.87 -68.04 30.69
CA GLY A 340 24.78 -68.23 31.66
C GLY A 340 24.23 -69.66 31.68
N ASN A 341 25.12 -70.64 31.67
CA ASN A 341 24.77 -72.05 31.56
C ASN A 341 25.60 -72.92 32.50
N VAL A 342 25.21 -74.18 32.62
CA VAL A 342 25.97 -75.21 33.33
C VAL A 342 27.34 -75.37 32.68
N GLN A 343 28.39 -75.43 33.49
CA GLN A 343 29.76 -75.74 33.09
C GLN A 343 30.18 -77.04 33.78
N SER A 344 30.48 -78.08 32.99
CA SER A 344 30.97 -79.35 33.49
C SER A 344 32.08 -79.88 32.59
N ASN A 345 33.19 -80.28 33.18
CA ASN A 345 34.29 -81.00 32.54
C ASN A 345 34.38 -82.48 33.00
N ASN A 346 33.55 -82.90 33.97
CA ASN A 346 33.29 -84.29 34.37
C ASN A 346 31.99 -84.36 35.21
N SER A 347 31.46 -85.58 35.42
CA SER A 347 30.25 -85.94 36.17
C SER A 347 30.25 -85.53 37.65
N SER A 348 31.39 -85.12 38.22
CA SER A 348 31.55 -84.68 39.61
C SER A 348 31.63 -83.16 39.78
N ILE A 349 31.63 -82.38 38.69
CA ILE A 349 31.76 -80.92 38.70
C ILE A 349 30.45 -80.30 38.26
N GLN A 350 29.84 -79.53 39.17
CA GLN A 350 28.58 -78.82 39.01
C GLN A 350 28.87 -77.32 39.03
N GLY A 351 29.60 -76.85 38.00
CA GLY A 351 29.97 -75.45 37.84
C GLY A 351 29.01 -74.69 36.92
N GLY A 352 29.24 -73.39 36.79
CA GLY A 352 28.46 -72.47 35.99
C GLY A 352 27.42 -71.70 36.80
N VAL A 353 26.51 -71.06 36.08
CA VAL A 353 25.46 -70.23 36.67
C VAL A 353 24.16 -70.41 35.90
N SER A 354 23.05 -70.48 36.61
CA SER A 354 21.72 -70.33 36.02
C SER A 354 21.23 -68.91 36.30
N ILE A 355 20.83 -68.18 35.26
CA ILE A 355 20.27 -66.84 35.37
C ILE A 355 18.85 -66.88 34.79
N VAL A 356 17.85 -66.73 35.66
CA VAL A 356 16.43 -66.73 35.29
C VAL A 356 15.88 -65.32 35.49
N PRO A 357 15.80 -64.51 34.42
CA PRO A 357 15.25 -63.17 34.50
C PRO A 357 13.73 -63.18 34.58
N ASP A 358 13.17 -62.26 35.35
CA ASP A 358 11.76 -61.89 35.33
C ASP A 358 11.60 -60.37 35.04
N ALA A 359 10.41 -59.81 35.22
CA ALA A 359 10.15 -58.39 34.92
C ALA A 359 10.87 -57.41 35.86
N THR A 360 11.33 -57.89 37.01
CA THR A 360 11.85 -57.07 38.12
C THR A 360 13.20 -57.54 38.65
N ASN A 361 13.51 -58.84 38.57
CA ASN A 361 14.68 -59.46 39.15
C ASN A 361 15.43 -60.39 38.18
N LEU A 362 16.72 -60.51 38.41
CA LEU A 362 17.55 -61.60 37.90
C LEU A 362 17.72 -62.61 39.03
N ASN A 363 17.11 -63.79 38.87
CA ASN A 363 17.21 -64.88 39.85
C ASN A 363 18.36 -65.80 39.46
N ILE A 364 19.41 -65.80 40.27
CA ILE A 364 20.68 -66.42 39.96
C ILE A 364 20.93 -67.60 40.91
N ARG A 365 21.42 -68.70 40.35
CA ARG A 365 21.90 -69.86 41.11
C ARG A 365 23.32 -70.18 40.68
N PHE A 366 24.25 -70.15 41.62
CA PHE A 366 25.63 -70.59 41.38
C PHE A 366 25.74 -72.11 41.46
N GLY A 367 26.62 -72.68 40.64
CA GLY A 367 27.03 -74.07 40.74
C GLY A 367 27.52 -74.44 42.15
N SER A 368 27.32 -75.68 42.56
CA SER A 368 27.61 -76.18 43.92
C SER A 368 29.07 -76.55 44.14
N SER A 369 29.89 -76.60 43.09
CA SER A 369 31.34 -76.85 43.19
C SER A 369 32.08 -75.75 43.95
N SER A 370 33.14 -76.12 44.67
CA SER A 370 33.95 -75.19 45.48
C SER A 370 34.56 -74.05 44.68
N GLY A 371 34.97 -74.33 43.43
CA GLY A 371 35.10 -73.34 42.37
C GLY A 371 33.84 -73.34 41.52
N SER A 372 32.98 -72.34 41.70
CA SER A 372 31.64 -72.34 41.09
C SER A 372 31.70 -72.21 39.56
N PHE A 373 32.85 -71.87 38.99
CA PHE A 373 33.06 -71.71 37.56
C PHE A 373 34.35 -72.39 37.12
N ILE A 374 34.38 -72.79 35.86
CA ILE A 374 35.59 -73.22 35.16
C ILE A 374 35.98 -72.07 34.24
N ILE A 375 37.21 -71.58 34.39
CA ILE A 375 37.76 -70.51 33.58
C ILE A 375 38.98 -71.01 32.81
N ILE A 376 39.23 -70.42 31.65
CA ILE A 376 40.40 -70.71 30.84
C ILE A 376 41.55 -69.84 31.35
N ASN A 377 42.72 -70.43 31.56
CA ASN A 377 43.92 -69.68 31.91
C ASN A 377 44.26 -68.66 30.82
N LYS A 378 44.44 -67.39 31.21
CA LYS A 378 44.62 -66.26 30.29
C LYS A 378 45.82 -66.43 29.35
N SER A 379 46.86 -67.16 29.77
CA SER A 379 48.12 -67.29 29.04
C SER A 379 48.31 -68.67 28.40
N THR A 380 47.76 -69.73 28.97
CA THR A 380 48.02 -71.11 28.50
C THR A 380 46.83 -71.74 27.76
N GLY A 381 45.61 -71.21 27.91
CA GLY A 381 44.42 -71.80 27.30
C GLY A 381 43.87 -73.02 28.05
N ASP A 382 44.50 -73.43 29.16
CA ASP A 382 44.06 -74.58 29.95
C ASP A 382 42.80 -74.25 30.78
N GLY A 383 41.83 -75.16 30.82
CA GLY A 383 40.63 -75.02 31.64
C GLY A 383 40.86 -75.48 33.09
N GLY A 384 40.55 -74.62 34.06
CA GLY A 384 40.69 -74.92 35.48
C GLY A 384 39.57 -74.32 36.34
N GLY A 385 39.32 -74.93 37.50
CA GLY A 385 38.47 -74.32 38.51
C GLY A 385 39.11 -73.06 39.08
N MET A 386 38.28 -72.12 39.51
CA MET A 386 38.72 -70.88 40.17
C MET A 386 38.42 -70.90 41.67
N THR A 387 39.06 -70.00 42.40
CA THR A 387 38.79 -69.75 43.82
C THR A 387 37.73 -68.65 43.94
N ASN A 388 36.52 -68.98 44.39
CA ASN A 388 35.38 -68.04 44.44
C ASN A 388 35.70 -66.68 45.11
N SER A 389 36.53 -66.65 46.16
CA SER A 389 36.89 -65.42 46.87
C SER A 389 37.74 -64.44 46.04
N ASN A 390 38.52 -64.97 45.09
CA ASN A 390 39.41 -64.21 44.22
C ASN A 390 38.67 -63.51 43.08
N TRP A 391 37.36 -63.74 42.94
CA TRP A 391 36.55 -63.21 41.85
C TRP A 391 35.23 -62.61 42.35
N ARG A 392 34.63 -61.76 41.52
CA ARG A 392 33.28 -61.22 41.74
C ARG A 392 32.43 -61.48 40.52
N PHE A 393 31.19 -61.84 40.75
CA PHE A 393 30.21 -62.01 39.68
C PHE A 393 29.58 -60.66 39.36
N ILE A 394 29.43 -60.34 38.08
CA ILE A 394 28.77 -59.11 37.62
C ILE A 394 27.78 -59.50 36.55
N VAL A 395 26.57 -58.95 36.61
CA VAL A 395 25.58 -59.09 35.54
C VAL A 395 25.25 -57.71 35.00
N ARG A 396 25.34 -57.59 33.67
CA ARG A 396 24.86 -56.44 32.93
C ARG A 396 23.67 -56.86 32.08
N ALA A 397 22.61 -56.06 32.09
CA ALA A 397 21.37 -56.38 31.39
C ALA A 397 20.80 -55.15 30.68
N TRP A 398 20.12 -55.35 29.54
CA TRP A 398 19.53 -54.29 28.72
C TRP A 398 18.11 -54.64 28.29
N ALA A 399 17.21 -53.65 28.27
CA ALA A 399 15.78 -53.79 27.96
C ALA A 399 15.30 -52.80 26.90
#